data_AF-A0A6G0AEL4-F1
#
_entry.id   AF-A0A6G0AEL4-F1
#
_cell.length_a   1.000
_cell.length_b   1.000
_cell.length_c   1.000
_cell.angle_alpha   90.00
_cell.angle_beta   90.00
_cell.angle_gamma   90.00
#
_symmetry.space_group_name_H-M   'P 1'
#
loop_
_entity.id
_entity.type
_entity.pdbx_description
1 polymer ?
#
loop_
_entity_poly.entity_id
_entity_poly.type
_entity_poly.pdbx_seq_one_letter_code
_entity_poly.pdbx_strand_id
1 'polypeptide(L)'
;MKHNWKKVKTDFGVYKDIIYEKIEDPAGQIDGIARITINRPEVRNAFRPETVIEMYDAFSDSREDQTIGVILLTGAGPAKDGKYAFCSGGDQRIRGDKGYVGKDGVPRLNVLDLQKLIRSIPKVVIALVAGYAIGGGHVLHVMCDLTIAADNAVFGQTGPKVGSFDGGFGSSFLASIVGQKKAREIWYLCRQYNANEALKMGLVNAVVPLKKLEAEGIRWAKEILQHSPMAIRVLKSGFNASLDGQAGIQELAGNATLLYYMSEEAQEGKKAYLEKRKPDFKKFPKLP
;
A
#
# COMPACT_ATOMS: atom_id res chain seq x y z
N MET A 1 20.03 -8.09 12.76
CA MET A 1 21.07 -8.02 11.71
C MET A 1 20.84 -6.72 10.95
N LYS A 2 21.88 -6.01 10.49
CA LYS A 2 21.69 -4.86 9.60
C LYS A 2 21.35 -5.40 8.21
N HIS A 3 20.21 -5.03 7.66
CA HIS A 3 19.83 -5.38 6.30
C HIS A 3 20.50 -4.40 5.32
N ASN A 4 20.95 -4.89 4.17
CA ASN A 4 21.59 -4.05 3.16
C ASN A 4 20.52 -3.38 2.29
N TRP A 5 20.16 -2.14 2.63
CA TRP A 5 19.20 -1.35 1.87
C TRP A 5 19.94 -0.50 0.83
N LYS A 6 19.59 -0.68 -0.45
CA LYS A 6 20.08 0.14 -1.55
C LYS A 6 19.07 1.18 -1.94
N LYS A 7 19.47 2.45 -1.89
CA LYS A 7 18.67 3.56 -2.39
C LYS A 7 18.47 3.44 -3.89
N VAL A 8 17.22 3.56 -4.31
CA VAL A 8 16.83 3.58 -5.72
C VAL A 8 16.76 5.03 -6.20
N LYS A 9 17.22 5.26 -7.44
CA LYS A 9 17.01 6.50 -8.18
C LYS A 9 16.13 6.15 -9.36
N THR A 10 15.06 6.90 -9.58
CA THR A 10 14.18 6.74 -10.74
C THR A 10 14.41 7.88 -11.74
N ASP A 11 13.60 7.96 -12.79
CA ASP A 11 13.62 9.07 -13.75
C ASP A 11 13.31 10.44 -13.11
N PHE A 12 12.70 10.44 -11.90
CA PHE A 12 12.55 11.63 -11.06
C PHE A 12 13.86 12.07 -10.37
N GLY A 13 14.93 11.30 -10.50
CA GLY A 13 16.18 11.50 -9.81
C GLY A 13 16.12 11.03 -8.35
N VAL A 14 16.67 11.83 -7.45
CA VAL A 14 16.64 11.55 -6.00
C VAL A 14 15.41 12.23 -5.41
N TYR A 15 14.51 11.44 -4.81
CA TYR A 15 13.33 11.94 -4.11
C TYR A 15 13.68 12.89 -2.97
N LYS A 16 12.81 13.87 -2.73
CA LYS A 16 12.99 14.87 -1.68
C LYS A 16 12.19 14.55 -0.43
N ASP A 17 10.95 14.11 -0.61
CA ASP A 17 9.96 13.92 0.45
C ASP A 17 9.81 12.45 0.85
N ILE A 18 10.44 11.52 0.12
CA ILE A 18 10.51 10.11 0.48
C ILE A 18 11.93 9.54 0.40
N ILE A 19 12.14 8.38 1.00
CA ILE A 19 13.28 7.50 0.75
C ILE A 19 12.74 6.21 0.16
N TYR A 20 13.28 5.81 -0.99
CA TYR A 20 12.93 4.56 -1.66
C TYR A 20 14.15 3.65 -1.75
N GLU A 21 14.03 2.45 -1.21
CA GLU A 21 15.12 1.48 -1.11
C GLU A 21 14.63 0.08 -1.48
N LYS A 22 15.55 -0.76 -1.97
CA LYS A 22 15.34 -2.19 -2.17
C LYS A 22 16.37 -2.95 -1.35
N ILE A 23 15.96 -4.04 -0.72
CA ILE A 23 16.88 -4.88 0.06
C ILE A 23 17.77 -5.68 -0.91
N GLU A 24 19.07 -5.78 -0.61
CA GLU A 24 20.02 -6.62 -1.34
C GLU A 24 20.44 -7.85 -0.52
N ASP A 25 20.64 -8.98 -1.20
CA ASP A 25 21.28 -10.16 -0.66
C ASP A 25 22.81 -9.98 -0.54
N PRO A 26 23.55 -10.95 0.05
CA PRO A 26 25.01 -10.86 0.15
C PRO A 26 25.76 -10.80 -1.19
N ALA A 27 25.13 -11.17 -2.30
CA ALA A 27 25.69 -11.10 -3.65
C ALA A 27 25.36 -9.76 -4.35
N GLY A 28 24.62 -8.85 -3.69
CA GLY A 28 24.22 -7.56 -4.24
C GLY A 28 23.02 -7.62 -5.19
N GLN A 29 22.24 -8.71 -5.15
CA GLN A 29 21.00 -8.85 -5.92
C GLN A 29 19.80 -8.42 -5.08
N ILE A 30 18.74 -7.93 -5.72
CA ILE A 30 17.53 -7.51 -5.00
C ILE A 30 16.83 -8.73 -4.36
N ASP A 31 16.65 -8.71 -3.04
CA ASP A 31 16.07 -9.80 -2.23
C ASP A 31 14.56 -9.54 -1.95
N GLY A 32 13.77 -9.34 -3.00
CA GLY A 32 12.31 -9.46 -2.92
C GLY A 32 11.53 -8.32 -2.27
N ILE A 33 12.19 -7.38 -1.58
CA ILE A 33 11.52 -6.40 -0.71
C ILE A 33 11.92 -4.96 -1.07
N ALA A 34 10.90 -4.13 -1.26
CA ALA A 34 11.03 -2.68 -1.37
C ALA A 34 10.64 -2.00 -0.05
N ARG A 35 11.26 -0.86 0.27
CA ARG A 35 10.88 0.02 1.37
C ARG A 35 10.65 1.43 0.87
N ILE A 36 9.47 1.96 1.13
CA ILE A 36 9.07 3.34 0.86
C ILE A 36 8.88 4.02 2.21
N THR A 37 9.70 5.04 2.48
CA THR A 37 9.68 5.80 3.74
C THR A 37 9.25 7.23 3.46
N ILE A 38 8.17 7.71 4.08
CA ILE A 38 7.82 9.14 4.04
C ILE A 38 8.86 9.91 4.86
N ASN A 39 9.53 10.90 4.26
CA ASN A 39 10.71 11.55 4.80
C ASN A 39 10.50 13.05 5.05
N ARG A 40 9.50 13.37 5.88
CA ARG A 40 9.20 14.75 6.35
C ARG A 40 8.98 14.79 7.87
N PRO A 41 9.91 14.26 8.68
CA PRO A 41 9.69 14.04 10.10
C PRO A 41 9.44 15.35 10.88
N GLU A 42 9.96 16.47 10.39
CA GLU A 42 9.77 17.81 10.96
C GLU A 42 8.30 18.24 11.00
N VAL A 43 7.45 17.64 10.17
CA VAL A 43 5.99 17.84 10.17
C VAL A 43 5.23 16.53 10.35
N ARG A 44 5.78 15.60 11.14
CA ARG A 44 5.17 14.30 11.43
C ARG A 44 4.81 13.54 10.15
N ASN A 45 5.68 13.61 9.14
CA ASN A 45 5.50 12.95 7.85
C ASN A 45 4.16 13.30 7.18
N ALA A 46 3.71 14.55 7.31
CA ALA A 46 2.56 15.04 6.55
C ALA A 46 2.90 15.06 5.05
N PHE A 47 2.00 14.56 4.20
CA PHE A 47 2.18 14.59 2.76
C PHE A 47 1.65 15.89 2.14
N ARG A 48 2.41 16.45 1.21
CA ARG A 48 1.96 17.48 0.26
C ARG A 48 1.81 16.84 -1.13
N PRO A 49 1.25 17.53 -2.15
CA PRO A 49 1.07 16.94 -3.47
C PRO A 49 2.33 16.31 -4.06
N GLU A 50 3.49 16.94 -3.86
CA GLU A 50 4.80 16.43 -4.30
C GLU A 50 5.17 15.11 -3.59
N THR A 51 4.93 15.02 -2.28
CA THR A 51 5.15 13.77 -1.52
C THR A 51 4.32 12.63 -2.11
N VAL A 52 3.05 12.90 -2.45
CA VAL A 52 2.16 11.89 -3.04
C VAL A 52 2.63 11.48 -4.44
N ILE A 53 3.13 12.41 -5.25
CA ILE A 53 3.69 12.12 -6.58
C ILE A 53 4.92 11.21 -6.45
N GLU A 54 5.85 11.53 -5.56
CA GLU A 54 7.05 10.71 -5.34
C GLU A 54 6.69 9.31 -4.81
N MET A 55 5.72 9.21 -3.88
CA MET A 55 5.21 7.92 -3.41
C MET A 55 4.58 7.12 -4.56
N TYR A 56 3.75 7.75 -5.38
CA TYR A 56 3.10 7.10 -6.52
C TYR A 56 4.14 6.53 -7.50
N ASP A 57 5.20 7.29 -7.79
CA ASP A 57 6.32 6.84 -8.62
C ASP A 57 7.04 5.63 -7.99
N ALA A 58 7.40 5.70 -6.71
CA ALA A 58 8.09 4.59 -6.03
C ALA A 58 7.24 3.29 -5.97
N PHE A 59 5.93 3.42 -5.73
CA PHE A 59 5.02 2.26 -5.80
C PHE A 59 4.88 1.73 -7.23
N SER A 60 4.91 2.60 -8.24
CA SER A 60 4.87 2.19 -9.66
C SER A 60 6.16 1.49 -10.08
N ASP A 61 7.33 1.96 -9.65
CA ASP A 61 8.60 1.25 -9.86
C ASP A 61 8.58 -0.13 -9.19
N SER A 62 8.14 -0.20 -7.93
CA SER A 62 8.00 -1.48 -7.20
C SER A 62 7.02 -2.45 -7.87
N ARG A 63 5.97 -1.93 -8.53
CA ARG A 63 5.00 -2.73 -9.28
C ARG A 63 5.64 -3.41 -10.49
N GLU A 64 6.41 -2.65 -11.26
CA GLU A 64 7.01 -3.09 -12.52
C GLU A 64 8.29 -3.92 -12.31
N ASP A 65 8.95 -3.79 -11.15
CA ASP A 65 10.08 -4.63 -10.78
C ASP A 65 9.63 -6.09 -10.52
N GLN A 66 10.07 -7.00 -11.39
CA GLN A 66 9.75 -8.42 -11.29
C GLN A 66 10.46 -9.12 -10.13
N THR A 67 11.52 -8.52 -9.57
CA THR A 67 12.23 -9.06 -8.41
C THR A 67 11.52 -8.75 -7.09
N ILE A 68 10.65 -7.73 -7.04
CA ILE A 68 9.93 -7.32 -5.83
C ILE A 68 8.66 -8.15 -5.64
N GLY A 69 8.42 -8.68 -4.45
CA GLY A 69 7.16 -9.33 -4.07
C GLY A 69 6.41 -8.62 -2.94
N VAL A 70 7.12 -7.85 -2.10
CA VAL A 70 6.55 -7.16 -0.94
C VAL A 70 7.09 -5.73 -0.84
N ILE A 71 6.21 -4.81 -0.44
CA ILE A 71 6.53 -3.39 -0.22
C ILE A 71 6.27 -3.04 1.23
N LEU A 72 7.29 -2.53 1.92
CA LEU A 72 7.17 -1.98 3.27
C LEU A 72 6.94 -0.48 3.18
N LEU A 73 5.82 0.02 3.70
CA LEU A 73 5.54 1.45 3.81
C LEU A 73 5.76 1.90 5.25
N THR A 74 6.57 2.94 5.46
CA THR A 74 6.85 3.47 6.80
C THR A 74 7.11 4.97 6.81
N GLY A 75 7.35 5.56 7.98
CA GLY A 75 7.67 6.97 8.15
C GLY A 75 9.03 7.18 8.78
N ALA A 76 9.77 8.19 8.31
CA ALA A 76 11.07 8.55 8.86
C ALA A 76 10.92 9.05 10.31
N GLY A 77 11.86 8.67 11.17
CA GLY A 77 11.87 9.11 12.55
C GLY A 77 13.08 8.62 13.34
N PRO A 78 13.29 9.13 14.57
CA PRO A 78 12.46 10.16 15.20
C PRO A 78 12.68 11.54 14.56
N ALA A 79 11.71 12.43 14.72
CA ALA A 79 11.89 13.85 14.46
C ALA A 79 12.86 14.49 15.49
N LYS A 80 13.23 15.76 15.29
CA LYS A 80 14.18 16.48 16.18
C LYS A 80 13.73 16.53 17.64
N ASP A 81 12.43 16.43 17.90
CA ASP A 81 11.81 16.39 19.22
C ASP A 81 11.64 14.97 19.80
N GLY A 82 12.26 13.97 19.18
CA GLY A 82 12.24 12.58 19.63
C GLY A 82 10.94 11.82 19.30
N LYS A 83 9.96 12.46 18.66
CA LYS A 83 8.68 11.81 18.33
C LYS A 83 8.76 11.07 17.00
N TYR A 84 8.12 9.91 16.94
CA TYR A 84 7.95 9.12 15.71
C TYR A 84 6.61 9.44 15.07
N ALA A 85 6.54 9.35 13.75
CA ALA A 85 5.30 9.40 13.00
C ALA A 85 5.40 8.48 11.79
N PHE A 86 4.37 7.68 11.55
CA PHE A 86 4.17 7.04 10.27
C PHE A 86 3.78 8.10 9.24
N CYS A 87 2.66 8.78 9.49
CA CYS A 87 2.12 9.84 8.65
C CYS A 87 1.01 10.57 9.40
N SER A 88 0.99 11.90 9.33
CA SER A 88 -0.05 12.75 9.94
C SER A 88 -1.13 13.23 8.96
N GLY A 89 -1.11 12.72 7.73
CA GLY A 89 -2.07 13.06 6.68
C GLY A 89 -1.62 14.23 5.82
N GLY A 90 -2.59 14.93 5.22
CA GLY A 90 -2.29 16.05 4.34
C GLY A 90 -1.74 17.26 5.10
N ASP A 91 -0.68 17.85 4.58
CA ASP A 91 0.00 19.01 5.14
C ASP A 91 -0.94 20.23 5.13
N GLN A 92 -1.50 20.57 6.30
CA GLN A 92 -2.50 21.64 6.42
C GLN A 92 -1.94 23.01 6.03
N ARG A 93 -0.61 23.21 6.04
CA ARG A 93 0.01 24.49 5.68
C ARG A 93 -0.18 24.87 4.21
N ILE A 94 -0.48 23.89 3.35
CA ILE A 94 -0.66 24.08 1.90
C ILE A 94 -2.09 23.74 1.45
N ARG A 95 -3.01 23.51 2.40
CA ARG A 95 -4.43 23.32 2.10
C ARG A 95 -5.07 24.68 1.77
N GLY A 96 -5.53 24.84 0.55
CA GLY A 96 -6.35 25.98 0.11
C GLY A 96 -7.84 25.63 0.04
N ASP A 97 -8.63 26.51 -0.58
CA ASP A 97 -10.10 26.40 -0.64
C ASP A 97 -10.60 25.15 -1.38
N LYS A 98 -9.82 24.63 -2.33
CA LYS A 98 -10.22 23.55 -3.25
C LYS A 98 -9.42 22.25 -3.10
N GLY A 99 -8.49 22.19 -2.14
CA GLY A 99 -7.61 21.02 -1.95
C GLY A 99 -6.20 21.40 -1.50
N TYR A 100 -5.27 20.45 -1.59
CA TYR A 100 -3.86 20.67 -1.29
C TYR A 100 -3.18 21.27 -2.52
N VAL A 101 -2.57 22.44 -2.39
CA VAL A 101 -2.02 23.21 -3.50
C VAL A 101 -0.52 22.94 -3.63
N GLY A 102 -0.11 22.38 -4.75
CA GLY A 102 1.30 22.14 -5.07
C GLY A 102 2.00 23.40 -5.56
N LYS A 103 3.29 23.31 -5.87
CA LYS A 103 4.07 24.42 -6.43
C LYS A 103 3.56 24.94 -7.79
N ASP A 104 2.81 24.11 -8.52
CA ASP A 104 2.16 24.45 -9.79
C ASP A 104 0.87 25.28 -9.61
N GLY A 105 0.44 25.53 -8.36
CA GLY A 105 -0.79 26.26 -8.04
C GLY A 105 -2.07 25.44 -8.24
N VAL A 106 -1.97 24.16 -8.59
CA VAL A 106 -3.14 23.31 -8.86
C VAL A 106 -3.60 22.63 -7.57
N PRO A 107 -4.86 22.81 -7.14
CA PRO A 107 -5.40 22.10 -5.99
C PRO A 107 -5.65 20.63 -6.32
N ARG A 108 -5.22 19.72 -5.42
CA ARG A 108 -5.29 18.27 -5.61
C ARG A 108 -5.80 17.53 -4.38
N LEU A 109 -6.36 16.35 -4.63
CA LEU A 109 -6.58 15.26 -3.67
C LEU A 109 -5.94 13.96 -4.20
N ASN A 110 -4.76 14.07 -4.80
CA ASN A 110 -4.06 12.97 -5.49
C ASN A 110 -3.68 11.79 -4.58
N VAL A 111 -3.80 11.94 -3.25
CA VAL A 111 -3.66 10.79 -2.34
C VAL A 111 -4.69 9.70 -2.64
N LEU A 112 -5.84 10.05 -3.22
CA LEU A 112 -6.85 9.07 -3.65
C LEU A 112 -6.33 8.17 -4.78
N ASP A 113 -5.49 8.70 -5.68
CA ASP A 113 -4.86 7.91 -6.75
C ASP A 113 -3.81 6.97 -6.16
N LEU A 114 -3.05 7.44 -5.17
CA LEU A 114 -2.10 6.61 -4.41
C LEU A 114 -2.82 5.48 -3.65
N GLN A 115 -3.96 5.76 -3.00
CA GLN A 115 -4.77 4.75 -2.33
C GLN A 115 -5.20 3.64 -3.31
N LYS A 116 -5.69 4.02 -4.50
CA LYS A 116 -6.05 3.06 -5.56
C LYS A 116 -4.83 2.25 -6.03
N LEU A 117 -3.68 2.89 -6.22
CA LEU A 117 -2.45 2.19 -6.61
C LEU A 117 -2.02 1.15 -5.57
N ILE A 118 -1.98 1.52 -4.29
CA ILE A 118 -1.63 0.60 -3.19
C ILE A 118 -2.60 -0.59 -3.14
N ARG A 119 -3.90 -0.33 -3.35
CA ARG A 119 -4.95 -1.34 -3.32
C ARG A 119 -4.85 -2.33 -4.49
N SER A 120 -4.57 -1.85 -5.70
CA SER A 120 -4.61 -2.65 -6.94
C SER A 120 -3.26 -3.21 -7.38
N ILE A 121 -2.15 -2.83 -6.74
CA ILE A 121 -0.82 -3.39 -7.07
C ILE A 121 -0.79 -4.90 -6.77
N PRO A 122 -0.29 -5.77 -7.69
CA PRO A 122 -0.29 -7.22 -7.51
C PRO A 122 0.87 -7.70 -6.61
N LYS A 123 1.20 -6.92 -5.58
CA LYS A 123 2.27 -7.13 -4.61
C LYS A 123 1.68 -6.85 -3.21
N VAL A 124 2.17 -7.52 -2.17
CA VAL A 124 1.70 -7.26 -0.80
C VAL A 124 2.34 -5.98 -0.28
N VAL A 125 1.54 -5.10 0.32
CA VAL A 125 1.98 -3.86 0.96
C VAL A 125 1.76 -3.96 2.47
N ILE A 126 2.84 -3.79 3.24
CA ILE A 126 2.82 -3.84 4.71
C ILE A 126 3.12 -2.45 5.26
N ALA A 127 2.19 -1.85 6.00
CA ALA A 127 2.45 -0.66 6.77
C ALA A 127 3.21 -1.01 8.05
N LEU A 128 4.36 -0.36 8.25
CA LEU A 128 5.14 -0.41 9.48
C LEU A 128 4.95 0.89 10.26
N VAL A 129 4.05 0.87 11.24
CA VAL A 129 3.59 2.06 11.94
C VAL A 129 4.39 2.27 13.23
N ALA A 130 5.31 3.24 13.20
CA ALA A 130 5.95 3.79 14.40
C ALA A 130 5.39 5.18 14.73
N GLY A 131 4.93 5.38 15.96
CA GLY A 131 4.32 6.63 16.38
C GLY A 131 3.00 6.95 15.66
N TYR A 132 2.80 8.22 15.29
CA TYR A 132 1.51 8.72 14.80
C TYR A 132 1.14 8.25 13.38
N ALA A 133 0.00 7.58 13.25
CA ALA A 133 -0.75 7.36 12.00
C ALA A 133 -2.12 8.06 12.12
N ILE A 134 -2.18 9.31 11.65
CA ILE A 134 -3.30 10.23 11.94
C ILE A 134 -3.91 10.78 10.65
N GLY A 135 -5.24 10.94 10.60
CA GLY A 135 -5.94 11.57 9.49
C GLY A 135 -5.73 10.82 8.16
N GLY A 136 -5.27 11.52 7.12
CA GLY A 136 -4.91 10.86 5.85
C GLY A 136 -3.82 9.79 6.01
N GLY A 137 -2.92 9.94 6.97
CA GLY A 137 -1.92 8.92 7.32
C GLY A 137 -2.52 7.72 8.03
N HIS A 138 -3.64 7.91 8.73
CA HIS A 138 -4.44 6.80 9.23
C HIS A 138 -5.07 6.01 8.07
N VAL A 139 -5.58 6.70 7.04
CA VAL A 139 -6.15 6.03 5.87
C VAL A 139 -5.08 5.26 5.07
N LEU A 140 -3.85 5.77 4.97
CA LEU A 140 -2.77 5.07 4.27
C LEU A 140 -2.42 3.71 4.90
N HIS A 141 -2.38 3.59 6.23
CA HIS A 141 -2.15 2.26 6.85
C HIS A 141 -3.36 1.34 6.65
N VAL A 142 -4.58 1.88 6.77
CA VAL A 142 -5.83 1.15 6.47
C VAL A 142 -5.83 0.60 5.05
N MET A 143 -5.14 1.25 4.12
CA MET A 143 -5.08 0.82 2.72
C MET A 143 -4.02 -0.23 2.40
N CYS A 144 -3.05 -0.41 3.28
CA CYS A 144 -2.09 -1.49 3.12
C CYS A 144 -2.77 -2.84 3.37
N ASP A 145 -2.28 -3.91 2.74
CA ASP A 145 -2.84 -5.25 2.92
C ASP A 145 -2.69 -5.71 4.37
N LEU A 146 -1.58 -5.32 5.02
CA LEU A 146 -1.25 -5.65 6.41
C LEU A 146 -0.66 -4.44 7.13
N THR A 147 -0.85 -4.38 8.44
CA THR A 147 -0.22 -3.39 9.32
C THR A 147 0.47 -4.07 10.50
N ILE A 148 1.74 -3.75 10.70
CA ILE A 148 2.52 -4.08 11.89
C ILE A 148 2.80 -2.78 12.64
N ALA A 149 2.47 -2.72 13.91
CA ALA A 149 2.65 -1.54 14.74
C ALA A 149 3.80 -1.70 15.72
N ALA A 150 4.56 -0.63 15.92
CA ALA A 150 5.41 -0.52 17.10
C ALA A 150 4.55 -0.31 18.36
N ASP A 151 5.07 -0.70 19.51
CA ASP A 151 4.47 -0.44 20.84
C ASP A 151 4.19 1.05 21.12
N ASN A 152 4.93 1.96 20.47
CA ASN A 152 4.72 3.40 20.55
C ASN A 152 3.71 3.97 19.53
N ALA A 153 3.04 3.13 18.73
CA ALA A 153 2.13 3.57 17.68
C ALA A 153 0.85 4.21 18.26
N VAL A 154 0.37 5.24 17.56
CA VAL A 154 -0.83 5.99 17.91
C VAL A 154 -1.68 6.18 16.65
N PHE A 155 -2.92 5.72 16.70
CA PHE A 155 -3.87 5.70 15.59
C PHE A 155 -5.03 6.64 15.85
N GLY A 156 -5.57 7.28 14.82
CA GLY A 156 -6.80 8.03 14.95
C GLY A 156 -7.16 8.86 13.73
N GLN A 157 -8.45 9.16 13.61
CA GLN A 157 -8.94 10.10 12.61
C GLN A 157 -9.10 11.49 13.25
N THR A 158 -8.91 12.52 12.44
CA THR A 158 -9.03 13.93 12.87
C THR A 158 -9.92 14.76 11.96
N GLY A 159 -10.43 14.18 10.87
CA GLY A 159 -11.16 14.88 9.81
C GLY A 159 -12.22 15.85 10.37
N PRO A 160 -13.23 15.39 11.11
CA PRO A 160 -14.27 16.26 11.66
C PRO A 160 -13.73 17.42 12.52
N LYS A 161 -12.62 17.21 13.24
CA LYS A 161 -11.96 18.26 14.06
C LYS A 161 -11.29 19.35 13.21
N VAL A 162 -10.87 19.02 11.98
CA VAL A 162 -10.16 19.93 11.06
C VAL A 162 -10.96 20.27 9.80
N GLY A 163 -12.28 20.03 9.81
CA GLY A 163 -13.16 20.29 8.67
C GLY A 163 -12.81 19.46 7.43
N SER A 164 -12.53 18.17 7.60
CA SER A 164 -12.21 17.22 6.52
C SER A 164 -12.86 15.86 6.78
N PHE A 165 -12.84 14.97 5.80
CA PHE A 165 -13.27 13.57 5.95
C PHE A 165 -12.70 12.75 4.79
N ASP A 166 -12.59 11.44 4.98
CA ASP A 166 -12.40 10.48 3.88
C ASP A 166 -13.60 9.53 3.91
N GLY A 167 -14.56 9.79 3.02
CA GLY A 167 -15.80 9.02 2.89
C GLY A 167 -15.66 7.78 1.99
N GLY A 168 -14.47 7.56 1.41
CA GLY A 168 -14.16 6.40 0.60
C GLY A 168 -13.57 5.30 1.47
N PHE A 169 -12.40 4.81 1.10
CA PHE A 169 -11.72 3.73 1.83
C PHE A 169 -11.42 4.09 3.29
N GLY A 170 -11.19 5.37 3.61
CA GLY A 170 -11.00 5.80 4.99
C GLY A 170 -12.17 5.50 5.91
N SER A 171 -13.38 5.34 5.38
CA SER A 171 -14.61 5.04 6.12
C SER A 171 -15.17 3.65 5.82
N SER A 172 -15.45 3.32 4.56
CA SER A 172 -16.11 2.07 4.19
C SER A 172 -15.20 0.86 4.38
N PHE A 173 -13.95 0.94 3.89
CA PHE A 173 -12.98 -0.14 4.04
C PHE A 173 -12.55 -0.31 5.49
N LEU A 174 -12.37 0.79 6.24
CA LEU A 174 -12.15 0.73 7.69
C LEU A 174 -13.27 -0.06 8.40
N ALA A 175 -14.54 0.13 8.02
CA ALA A 175 -15.64 -0.62 8.60
C ALA A 175 -15.63 -2.12 8.24
N SER A 176 -15.07 -2.51 7.10
CA SER A 176 -14.83 -3.92 6.74
C SER A 176 -13.72 -4.56 7.58
N ILE A 177 -12.84 -3.76 8.22
CA ILE A 177 -11.76 -4.23 9.09
C ILE A 177 -12.23 -4.33 10.55
N VAL A 178 -12.70 -3.22 11.13
CA VAL A 178 -13.00 -3.12 12.58
C VAL A 178 -14.49 -3.23 12.91
N GLY A 179 -15.33 -3.40 11.91
CA GLY A 179 -16.78 -3.37 12.05
C GLY A 179 -17.37 -1.95 12.15
N GLN A 180 -18.67 -1.85 11.88
CA GLN A 180 -19.39 -0.57 11.77
C GLN A 180 -19.33 0.29 13.04
N LYS A 181 -19.42 -0.32 14.24
CA LYS A 181 -19.43 0.42 15.51
C LYS A 181 -18.09 1.11 15.75
N LYS A 182 -16.97 0.39 15.60
CA LYS A 182 -15.63 0.96 15.83
C LYS A 182 -15.22 1.94 14.75
N ALA A 183 -15.52 1.67 13.48
CA ALA A 183 -15.20 2.63 12.42
C ALA A 183 -15.88 3.99 12.64
N ARG A 184 -17.17 3.99 13.04
CA ARG A 184 -17.90 5.22 13.38
C ARG A 184 -17.35 5.89 14.65
N GLU A 185 -17.00 5.11 15.67
CA GLU A 185 -16.36 5.64 16.89
C GLU A 185 -15.06 6.38 16.58
N ILE A 186 -14.19 5.78 15.75
CA ILE A 186 -12.91 6.36 15.33
C ILE A 186 -13.14 7.71 14.63
N TRP A 187 -14.08 7.77 13.68
CA TRP A 187 -14.35 9.00 12.92
C TRP A 187 -15.07 10.07 13.72
N TYR A 188 -16.15 9.71 14.41
CA TYR A 188 -17.02 10.71 15.05
C TYR A 188 -16.38 11.32 16.30
N LEU A 189 -15.63 10.52 17.08
CA LEU A 189 -15.05 11.00 18.33
C LEU A 189 -13.62 11.51 18.16
N CYS A 190 -12.97 11.24 17.01
CA CYS A 190 -11.59 11.64 16.72
C CYS A 190 -10.60 11.32 17.86
N ARG A 191 -10.82 10.20 18.57
CA ARG A 191 -9.96 9.73 19.65
C ARG A 191 -8.68 9.11 19.10
N GLN A 192 -7.67 9.05 19.95
CA GLN A 192 -6.44 8.33 19.69
C GLN A 192 -6.49 6.95 20.35
N TYR A 193 -5.95 5.95 19.66
CA TYR A 193 -5.88 4.57 20.10
C TYR A 193 -4.42 4.11 20.05
N ASN A 194 -3.98 3.41 21.09
CA ASN A 194 -2.63 2.83 21.13
C ASN A 194 -2.55 1.54 20.30
N ALA A 195 -1.33 1.01 20.13
CA ALA A 195 -1.07 -0.20 19.36
C ALA A 195 -1.88 -1.44 19.82
N ASN A 196 -2.05 -1.62 21.13
CA ASN A 196 -2.78 -2.77 21.68
C ASN A 196 -4.30 -2.62 21.48
N GLU A 197 -4.84 -1.41 21.61
CA GLU A 197 -6.24 -1.13 21.27
C GLU A 197 -6.51 -1.38 19.79
N ALA A 198 -5.60 -0.95 18.92
CA ALA A 198 -5.65 -1.17 17.48
C ALA A 198 -5.60 -2.67 17.13
N LEU A 199 -4.72 -3.44 17.77
CA LEU A 199 -4.67 -4.90 17.63
C LEU A 199 -5.99 -5.55 18.08
N LYS A 200 -6.50 -5.18 19.26
CA LYS A 200 -7.72 -5.76 19.84
C LYS A 200 -8.97 -5.52 18.98
N MET A 201 -9.04 -4.40 18.27
CA MET A 201 -10.17 -4.10 17.38
C MET A 201 -10.02 -4.67 15.95
N GLY A 202 -8.92 -5.37 15.66
CA GLY A 202 -8.63 -5.94 14.34
C GLY A 202 -8.02 -4.95 13.34
N LEU A 203 -7.64 -3.74 13.78
CA LEU A 203 -7.06 -2.71 12.91
C LEU A 203 -5.61 -2.98 12.53
N VAL A 204 -4.89 -3.74 13.37
CA VAL A 204 -3.46 -4.05 13.24
C VAL A 204 -3.27 -5.54 13.38
N ASN A 205 -2.35 -6.13 12.60
CA ASN A 205 -2.10 -7.57 12.59
C ASN A 205 -1.15 -8.01 13.71
N ALA A 206 -0.15 -7.18 14.04
CA ALA A 206 0.82 -7.47 15.10
C ALA A 206 1.38 -6.21 15.76
N VAL A 207 1.76 -6.34 17.04
CA VAL A 207 2.44 -5.29 17.80
C VAL A 207 3.79 -5.81 18.27
N VAL A 208 4.85 -5.05 18.02
CA VAL A 208 6.22 -5.38 18.41
C VAL A 208 6.92 -4.18 19.06
N PRO A 209 7.98 -4.36 19.85
CA PRO A 209 8.78 -3.24 20.33
C PRO A 209 9.28 -2.38 19.17
N LEU A 210 9.31 -1.05 19.32
CA LEU A 210 9.78 -0.11 18.28
C LEU A 210 11.09 -0.55 17.60
N LYS A 211 12.07 -1.02 18.38
CA LYS A 211 13.38 -1.45 17.88
C LYS A 211 13.34 -2.71 16.99
N LYS A 212 12.22 -3.45 17.00
CA LYS A 212 12.01 -4.68 16.23
C LYS A 212 11.06 -4.49 15.03
N LEU A 213 10.46 -3.31 14.87
CA LEU A 213 9.42 -3.07 13.86
C LEU A 213 9.86 -3.45 12.44
N GLU A 214 11.03 -2.96 12.00
CA GLU A 214 11.55 -3.28 10.66
C GLU A 214 11.90 -4.76 10.51
N ALA A 215 12.57 -5.34 11.50
CA ALA A 215 12.95 -6.75 11.46
C ALA A 215 11.72 -7.66 11.37
N GLU A 216 10.63 -7.30 12.05
CA GLU A 216 9.36 -8.01 11.97
C GLU A 216 8.70 -7.86 10.60
N GLY A 217 8.70 -6.65 10.02
CA GLY A 217 8.22 -6.42 8.66
C GLY A 217 8.98 -7.25 7.62
N ILE A 218 10.31 -7.30 7.72
CA ILE A 218 11.14 -8.14 6.84
C ILE A 218 10.86 -9.63 7.05
N ARG A 219 10.65 -10.07 8.29
CA ARG A 219 10.29 -11.47 8.59
C ARG A 219 9.00 -11.86 7.88
N TRP A 220 7.94 -11.07 8.02
CA TRP A 220 6.65 -11.31 7.35
C TRP A 220 6.79 -11.26 5.82
N ALA A 221 7.56 -10.30 5.31
CA ALA A 221 7.83 -10.21 3.89
C ALA A 221 8.54 -11.47 3.36
N LYS A 222 9.53 -12.01 4.09
CA LYS A 222 10.23 -13.24 3.71
C LYS A 222 9.33 -14.48 3.76
N GLU A 223 8.36 -14.53 4.65
CA GLU A 223 7.34 -15.60 4.66
C GLU A 223 6.46 -15.51 3.41
N ILE A 224 5.97 -14.32 3.06
CA ILE A 224 5.19 -14.10 1.84
C ILE A 224 5.99 -14.49 0.58
N LEU A 225 7.28 -14.16 0.53
CA LEU A 225 8.17 -14.46 -0.60
C LEU A 225 8.46 -15.95 -0.79
N GLN A 226 8.12 -16.82 0.18
CA GLN A 226 8.21 -18.28 0.03
C GLN A 226 7.00 -18.87 -0.71
N HIS A 227 5.97 -18.07 -0.99
CA HIS A 227 4.72 -18.52 -1.60
C HIS A 227 4.64 -18.18 -3.09
N SER A 228 3.77 -18.88 -3.81
CA SER A 228 3.55 -18.67 -5.25
C SER A 228 3.12 -17.23 -5.53
N PRO A 229 3.88 -16.45 -6.34
CA PRO A 229 3.50 -15.08 -6.69
C PRO A 229 2.14 -15.02 -7.41
N MET A 230 1.81 -16.06 -8.19
CA MET A 230 0.52 -16.17 -8.87
C MET A 230 -0.63 -16.35 -7.87
N ALA A 231 -0.45 -17.20 -6.85
CA ALA A 231 -1.47 -17.38 -5.83
C ALA A 231 -1.71 -16.08 -5.04
N ILE A 232 -0.62 -15.40 -4.63
CA ILE A 232 -0.70 -14.15 -3.87
C ILE A 232 -1.45 -13.05 -4.65
N ARG A 233 -1.13 -12.83 -5.93
CA ARG A 233 -1.82 -11.79 -6.72
C ARG A 233 -3.30 -12.11 -6.96
N VAL A 234 -3.65 -13.38 -7.15
CA VAL A 234 -5.05 -13.81 -7.34
C VAL A 234 -5.82 -13.62 -6.03
N LEU A 235 -5.25 -14.03 -4.89
CA LEU A 235 -5.84 -13.81 -3.56
C LEU A 235 -6.10 -12.33 -3.29
N LYS A 236 -5.11 -11.45 -3.55
CA LYS A 236 -5.28 -10.00 -3.39
C LYS A 236 -6.45 -9.47 -4.23
N SER A 237 -6.51 -9.83 -5.51
CA SER A 237 -7.65 -9.44 -6.36
C SER A 237 -8.99 -10.03 -5.90
N GLY A 238 -9.00 -11.23 -5.33
CA GLY A 238 -10.19 -11.84 -4.74
C GLY A 238 -10.71 -11.09 -3.51
N PHE A 239 -9.81 -10.66 -2.62
CA PHE A 239 -10.17 -9.80 -1.49
C PHE A 239 -10.75 -8.46 -1.97
N ASN A 240 -10.13 -7.82 -2.97
CA ASN A 240 -10.63 -6.57 -3.55
C ASN A 240 -12.00 -6.75 -4.23
N ALA A 241 -12.21 -7.84 -4.97
CA ALA A 241 -13.47 -8.16 -5.63
C ALA A 241 -14.68 -8.24 -4.68
N SER A 242 -14.45 -8.57 -3.40
CA SER A 242 -15.52 -8.58 -2.39
C SER A 242 -16.05 -7.20 -2.02
N LEU A 243 -15.31 -6.12 -2.33
CA LEU A 243 -15.63 -4.76 -1.88
C LEU A 243 -15.71 -3.73 -3.03
N ASP A 244 -15.03 -3.97 -4.15
CA ASP A 244 -14.85 -2.97 -5.20
C ASP A 244 -15.77 -3.15 -6.42
N GLY A 245 -16.74 -4.05 -6.34
CA GLY A 245 -17.70 -4.32 -7.41
C GLY A 245 -17.00 -4.60 -8.74
N GLN A 246 -17.38 -3.86 -9.80
CA GLN A 246 -16.83 -4.07 -11.14
C GLN A 246 -15.31 -3.84 -11.22
N ALA A 247 -14.74 -2.93 -10.42
CA ALA A 247 -13.30 -2.70 -10.43
C ALA A 247 -12.53 -3.90 -9.85
N GLY A 248 -13.01 -4.48 -8.75
CA GLY A 248 -12.40 -5.69 -8.20
C GLY A 248 -12.62 -6.92 -9.08
N ILE A 249 -13.79 -7.04 -9.73
CA ILE A 249 -14.01 -8.07 -10.78
C ILE A 249 -13.03 -7.90 -11.94
N GLN A 250 -12.73 -6.67 -12.35
CA GLN A 250 -11.76 -6.40 -13.42
C GLN A 250 -10.36 -6.91 -13.07
N GLU A 251 -9.90 -6.72 -11.83
CA GLU A 251 -8.61 -7.25 -11.36
C GLU A 251 -8.61 -8.79 -11.36
N LEU A 252 -9.65 -9.40 -10.78
CA LEU A 252 -9.75 -10.86 -10.67
C LEU A 252 -9.89 -11.53 -12.05
N ALA A 253 -10.77 -11.03 -12.90
CA ALA A 253 -10.96 -11.53 -14.27
C ALA A 253 -9.74 -11.23 -15.15
N GLY A 254 -9.02 -10.14 -14.90
CA GLY A 254 -7.74 -9.86 -15.54
C GLY A 254 -6.69 -10.94 -15.21
N ASN A 255 -6.63 -11.39 -13.94
CA ASN A 255 -5.77 -12.52 -13.55
C ASN A 255 -6.24 -13.85 -14.18
N ALA A 256 -7.54 -14.10 -14.25
CA ALA A 256 -8.09 -15.28 -14.94
C ALA A 256 -7.72 -15.28 -16.44
N THR A 257 -7.76 -14.12 -17.08
CA THR A 257 -7.35 -13.93 -18.49
C THR A 257 -5.86 -14.19 -18.67
N LEU A 258 -5.03 -13.68 -17.76
CA LEU A 258 -3.59 -13.94 -17.75
C LEU A 258 -3.28 -15.44 -17.64
N LEU A 259 -3.97 -16.15 -16.76
CA LEU A 259 -3.85 -17.61 -16.60
C LEU A 259 -4.31 -18.35 -17.87
N TYR A 260 -5.46 -17.95 -18.44
CA TYR A 260 -5.96 -18.53 -19.69
C TYR A 260 -4.96 -18.38 -20.83
N TYR A 261 -4.29 -17.23 -20.95
CA TYR A 261 -3.26 -16.99 -21.98
C TYR A 261 -2.05 -17.93 -21.89
N MET A 262 -1.82 -18.59 -20.74
CA MET A 262 -0.77 -19.60 -20.58
C MET A 262 -1.19 -20.99 -21.09
N SER A 263 -2.47 -21.19 -21.43
CA SER A 263 -3.00 -22.49 -21.87
C SER A 263 -2.77 -22.76 -23.36
N GLU A 264 -2.71 -24.04 -23.74
CA GLU A 264 -2.67 -24.45 -25.15
C GLU A 264 -3.90 -24.00 -25.94
N GLU A 265 -5.07 -23.90 -25.30
CA GLU A 265 -6.31 -23.45 -25.92
C GLU A 265 -6.23 -21.99 -26.36
N ALA A 266 -5.71 -21.11 -25.49
CA ALA A 266 -5.49 -19.72 -25.86
C ALA A 266 -4.44 -19.58 -26.99
N GLN A 267 -3.38 -20.39 -26.95
CA GLN A 267 -2.35 -20.37 -28.00
C GLN A 267 -2.89 -20.86 -29.36
N GLU A 268 -3.80 -21.84 -29.38
CA GLU A 268 -4.48 -22.28 -30.60
C GLU A 268 -5.31 -21.15 -31.23
N GLY A 269 -6.11 -20.43 -30.43
CA GLY A 269 -6.88 -19.28 -30.91
C GLY A 269 -6.00 -18.20 -31.54
N LYS A 270 -4.92 -17.82 -30.85
CA LYS A 270 -3.92 -16.86 -31.37
C LYS A 270 -3.29 -17.35 -32.68
N LYS A 271 -2.83 -18.60 -32.71
CA LYS A 271 -2.14 -19.18 -33.88
C LYS A 271 -3.06 -19.25 -35.10
N ALA A 272 -4.29 -19.72 -34.92
CA ALA A 272 -5.28 -19.81 -35.99
C ALA A 272 -5.60 -18.45 -36.62
N TYR A 273 -5.73 -17.40 -35.80
CA TYR A 273 -5.93 -16.03 -36.27
C TYR A 273 -4.76 -15.54 -37.14
N LEU A 274 -3.52 -15.71 -36.67
CA LEU A 274 -2.31 -15.30 -37.41
C LEU A 274 -2.14 -16.08 -38.72
N GLU A 275 -2.46 -17.37 -38.71
CA GLU A 275 -2.39 -18.27 -39.86
C GLU A 275 -3.62 -18.16 -40.79
N LYS A 276 -4.60 -17.30 -40.46
CA LYS A 276 -5.86 -17.12 -41.20
C LYS A 276 -6.61 -18.43 -41.47
N ARG A 277 -6.56 -19.36 -40.50
CA ARG A 277 -7.30 -20.63 -40.53
C ARG A 277 -8.37 -20.66 -39.46
N LYS A 278 -9.32 -21.58 -39.58
CA LYS A 278 -10.27 -21.85 -38.49
C LYS A 278 -9.52 -22.49 -37.31
N PRO A 279 -9.76 -22.08 -36.05
CA PRO A 279 -9.19 -22.74 -34.89
C PRO A 279 -9.83 -24.12 -34.69
N ASP A 280 -9.06 -25.08 -34.19
CA ASP A 280 -9.56 -26.40 -33.81
C ASP A 280 -9.64 -26.53 -32.28
N PHE A 281 -10.80 -26.13 -31.74
CA PHE A 281 -11.10 -26.27 -30.32
C PHE A 281 -11.72 -27.62 -29.94
N LYS A 282 -12.00 -28.51 -30.90
CA LYS A 282 -12.62 -29.82 -30.61
C LYS A 282 -11.71 -30.72 -29.77
N LYS A 283 -10.40 -30.47 -29.81
CA LYS A 283 -9.38 -31.22 -29.06
C LYS A 283 -9.35 -30.92 -27.55
N PHE A 284 -9.99 -29.85 -27.09
CA PHE A 284 -10.02 -29.47 -25.67
C PHE A 284 -11.28 -30.00 -24.98
N PRO A 285 -11.17 -30.60 -23.78
CA PRO A 285 -12.32 -31.15 -23.06
C PRO A 285 -13.18 -30.03 -22.47
N LYS A 286 -14.51 -30.24 -22.44
CA LYS A 286 -15.46 -29.37 -21.74
C LYS A 286 -15.62 -29.92 -20.32
N LEU A 287 -14.88 -29.35 -19.38
CA LEU A 287 -14.90 -29.77 -17.98
C LEU A 287 -16.28 -29.47 -17.34
N PRO A 288 -16.72 -30.26 -16.32
CA PRO A 288 -17.97 -30.05 -15.60
C PRO A 288 -18.08 -28.71 -14.87
#